data_AF-A0A2E2AG21-F1
#
_entry.id   AF-A0A2E2AG21-F1
#
_cell.length_a   1.000
_cell.length_b   1.000
_cell.length_c   1.000
_cell.angle_alpha   90.00
_cell.angle_beta   90.00
_cell.angle_gamma   90.00
#
_symmetry.space_group_name_H-M   'P 1'
#
loop_
_entity.id
_entity.type
_entity.pdbx_description
1 polymer ?
#
loop_
_entity_poly.entity_id
_entity_poly.type
_entity_poly.pdbx_seq_one_letter_code
_entity_poly.pdbx_strand_id
1 'polypeptide(L)' 'MIVDKNTTINEILNAYPEAMRFFNEKKMSCGSCFAVKFDTLENGALMHGMEVTTLISQLKQFLQASPTRNVSSLNK' A
#
# COMPACT_ATOMS: atom_id res chain seq x y z
N MET A 1 -9.79 -9.61 3.64
CA MET A 1 -8.63 -8.73 3.44
C MET A 1 -9.12 -7.47 2.74
N ILE A 2 -8.81 -6.29 3.26
CA ILE A 2 -9.34 -5.00 2.77
C ILE A 2 -8.67 -4.50 1.47
N VAL A 3 -7.91 -5.33 0.76
CA VAL A 3 -7.17 -4.92 -0.44
C VAL A 3 -8.05 -5.10 -1.68
N ASP A 4 -8.74 -4.01 -2.05
CA ASP A 4 -9.61 -3.88 -3.23
C ASP A 4 -9.29 -2.58 -4.01
N LYS A 5 -9.73 -2.50 -5.26
CA LYS A 5 -9.47 -1.36 -6.15
C LYS A 5 -10.01 -0.03 -5.60
N ASN A 6 -11.10 -0.07 -4.83
CA ASN A 6 -11.75 1.10 -4.26
C ASN A 6 -11.20 1.48 -2.87
N THR A 7 -10.34 0.65 -2.29
CA THR A 7 -9.73 0.94 -0.99
C THR A 7 -8.63 1.96 -1.15
N THR A 8 -8.58 2.94 -0.24
CA THR A 8 -7.53 3.95 -0.23
C THR A 8 -6.20 3.39 0.26
N ILE A 9 -5.11 3.99 -0.20
CA ILE A 9 -3.76 3.64 0.27
C ILE A 9 -3.66 3.85 1.79
N ASN A 10 -4.27 4.90 2.35
CA ASN A 10 -4.28 5.15 3.79
C ASN A 10 -4.99 4.05 4.60
N GLU A 11 -6.15 3.57 4.14
CA GLU A 11 -6.85 2.46 4.81
C GLU A 11 -5.99 1.19 4.84
N ILE A 12 -5.30 0.89 3.72
CA ILE A 12 -4.39 -0.25 3.64
C ILE A 12 -3.21 -0.05 4.59
N LEU A 13 -2.59 1.13 4.63
CA LEU A 13 -1.46 1.42 5.51
C LEU A 13 -1.84 1.40 7.00
N ASN A 14 -3.07 1.78 7.34
CA ASN A 14 -3.57 1.68 8.71
C ASN A 14 -3.78 0.21 9.13
N ALA A 15 -4.23 -0.64 8.22
CA ALA A 15 -4.41 -2.07 8.48
C ALA A 15 -3.10 -2.87 8.40
N TYR A 16 -2.18 -2.44 7.54
CA TYR A 16 -0.92 -3.11 7.21
C TYR A 16 0.22 -2.08 7.08
N PRO A 17 0.78 -1.58 8.20
CA PRO A 17 1.86 -0.59 8.16
C PRO A 17 3.09 -1.03 7.34
N GLU A 18 3.36 -2.34 7.28
CA GLU A 18 4.42 -2.94 6.48
C GLU A 18 4.24 -2.74 4.96
N ALA A 19 3.00 -2.50 4.50
CA ALA A 19 2.71 -2.19 3.09
C ALA A 19 3.35 -0.87 2.65
N MET A 20 3.78 -0.01 3.60
CA MET A 20 4.57 1.18 3.27
C MET A 20 5.82 0.82 2.46
N ARG A 21 6.49 -0.29 2.80
CA ARG A 21 7.68 -0.75 2.06
C ARG A 21 7.33 -1.09 0.61
N PHE A 22 6.21 -1.76 0.39
CA PHE A 22 5.72 -2.08 -0.96
C PHE A 22 5.47 -0.82 -1.80
N PHE A 23 4.75 0.17 -1.25
CA PHE A 23 4.48 1.42 -1.99
C PHE A 23 5.75 2.24 -2.23
N ASN A 24 6.71 2.24 -1.28
CA ASN A 24 8.04 2.85 -1.47
C ASN A 24 8.80 2.18 -2.62
N GLU A 25 8.85 0.85 -2.68
CA GLU A 25 9.53 0.10 -3.74
C GLU A 25 8.92 0.37 -5.13
N LYS A 26 7.59 0.56 -5.19
CA LYS A 26 6.87 0.92 -6.42
C LYS A 26 6.95 2.40 -6.77
N LYS A 27 7.62 3.22 -5.94
CA LYS A 27 7.64 4.70 -6.04
C LYS A 27 6.24 5.32 -6.04
N MET A 28 5.28 4.63 -5.44
CA MET A 28 3.88 5.06 -5.30
C MET A 28 3.62 5.79 -4.00
N SER A 29 4.60 5.85 -3.09
CA SER A 29 4.57 6.71 -1.92
C SER A 29 5.40 7.97 -2.21
N CYS A 30 4.75 8.98 -2.77
CA CYS A 30 5.36 10.30 -2.76
C CYS A 30 5.23 10.83 -1.32
N GLY A 31 6.26 10.65 -0.49
CA GLY A 31 6.27 11.11 0.91
C GLY A 31 5.99 12.60 1.08
N SER A 32 6.10 13.39 0.00
CA SER A 32 5.78 14.82 -0.07
C SER A 32 4.38 15.14 -0.61
N CYS A 33 3.66 14.20 -1.22
CA CYS A 33 2.32 14.43 -1.78
C CYS A 33 1.25 13.81 -0.88
N PHE A 34 0.77 14.58 0.09
CA PHE A 34 -0.26 14.18 1.06
C PHE A 34 -1.51 13.57 0.40
N ALA A 35 -1.85 14.03 -0.81
CA ALA A 35 -3.01 13.57 -1.57
C ALA A 35 -2.98 12.07 -1.91
N VAL A 36 -1.78 11.50 -2.14
CA VAL A 36 -1.62 10.09 -2.55
C VAL A 36 -2.15 9.12 -1.51
N LYS A 37 -2.16 9.50 -0.22
CA LYS A 37 -2.72 8.66 0.83
C LYS A 37 -4.23 8.45 0.66
N PHE A 38 -4.94 9.41 0.08
CA PHE A 38 -6.39 9.37 -0.12
C PHE A 38 -6.78 8.78 -1.47
N ASP A 39 -5.82 8.53 -2.36
CA ASP A 39 -6.09 7.81 -3.60
C ASP A 39 -6.49 6.37 -3.32
N THR A 40 -7.46 5.89 -4.09
CA THR A 40 -7.77 4.47 -4.19
C THR A 40 -6.63 3.73 -4.89
N LEU A 41 -6.55 2.41 -4.73
CA LEU A 41 -5.59 1.60 -5.49
C LEU A 41 -5.77 1.77 -7.00
N GLU A 42 -7.00 1.94 -7.49
CA GLU A 42 -7.28 2.19 -8.91
C GLU A 42 -6.69 3.53 -9.38
N ASN A 43 -6.90 4.61 -8.63
CA ASN A 43 -6.34 5.93 -8.97
C ASN A 43 -4.81 5.92 -8.87
N GLY A 44 -4.26 5.37 -7.80
CA GLY A 44 -2.81 5.22 -7.64
C GLY A 44 -2.21 4.42 -8.79
N ALA A 45 -2.86 3.34 -9.22
CA ALA A 45 -2.43 2.56 -10.36
C ALA A 45 -2.46 3.38 -11.68
N LEU A 46 -3.56 4.09 -11.93
CA LEU A 46 -3.73 4.92 -13.12
C LEU A 46 -2.66 6.02 -13.21
N MET A 47 -2.39 6.73 -12.12
CA MET A 47 -1.39 7.81 -12.07
C MET A 47 0.03 7.33 -12.35
N HIS A 48 0.30 6.04 -12.13
CA HIS A 48 1.58 5.39 -12.39
C HIS A 48 1.58 4.53 -13.66
N GLY A 49 0.51 4.57 -14.46
CA GLY A 49 0.41 3.82 -15.72
C GLY A 49 0.44 2.30 -15.53
N MET A 50 -0.11 1.79 -14.42
CA MET A 50 -0.13 0.36 -14.11
C MET A 50 -1.57 -0.18 -14.04
N GLU A 51 -1.70 -1.48 -14.28
CA GLU A 51 -2.98 -2.18 -14.11
C GLU A 51 -3.32 -2.40 -12.63
N VAL A 52 -4.50 -1.96 -12.21
CA VAL A 52 -4.96 -2.06 -10.81
C VAL A 52 -5.03 -3.51 -10.32
N THR A 53 -5.40 -4.44 -11.20
CA THR A 53 -5.44 -5.88 -10.88
C THR A 53 -4.05 -6.42 -10.56
N THR A 54 -3.03 -5.93 -11.26
CA THR A 54 -1.62 -6.28 -11.03
C THR A 54 -1.13 -5.71 -9.71
N LEU A 55 -1.46 -4.45 -9.41
CA LEU A 55 -1.14 -3.81 -8.12
C LEU A 55 -1.72 -4.60 -6.93
N ILE A 56 -3.00 -4.93 -7.00
CA ILE A 56 -3.73 -5.69 -5.98
C ILE A 56 -3.08 -7.07 -5.77
N SER A 57 -2.79 -7.78 -6.86
CA SER A 57 -2.18 -9.12 -6.80
C SER A 57 -0.80 -9.06 -6.12
N GLN A 58 0.05 -8.14 -6.54
CA GLN A 58 1.39 -7.96 -5.98
C GLN A 58 1.36 -7.56 -4.50
N LEU A 59 0.44 -6.66 -4.11
CA LEU A 59 0.27 -6.25 -2.72
C LEU A 59 -0.23 -7.42 -1.85
N LYS A 60 -1.20 -8.20 -2.32
CA LYS A 60 -1.68 -9.40 -1.62
C LYS A 60 -0.55 -10.41 -1.41
N GLN A 61 0.25 -10.65 -2.45
CA GLN A 61 1.38 -11.56 -2.39
C GLN A 61 2.47 -11.08 -1.43
N PHE A 62 2.76 -9.77 -1.43
CA PHE A 62 3.69 -9.14 -0.48
C PHE A 62 3.24 -9.33 0.98
N LEU A 63 1.95 -9.13 1.26
CA LEU A 63 1.38 -9.26 2.60
C LEU A 63 1.29 -10.73 3.07
N GLN A 64 1.13 -11.68 2.16
CA GLN A 64 1.21 -13.11 2.47
C GLN A 64 2.65 -13.56 2.77
N ALA A 65 3.63 -13.00 2.05
CA ALA A 65 5.05 -13.32 2.23
C ALA A 65 5.69 -12.64 3.45
N SER A 66 5.08 -11.55 3.95
CA SER A 66 5.50 -10.85 5.16
C SER A 66 4.53 -11.20 6.31
N PRO A 67 4.66 -12.35 6.99
CA PRO A 67 3.86 -12.61 8.18
C PRO A 67 4.14 -11.48 9.17
N THR A 68 3.10 -10.71 9.50
CA THR A 68 3.08 -9.59 10.45
C THR A 68 4.13 -9.77 11.54
N ARG A 69 5.29 -9.13 11.39
CA ARG A 69 6.21 -8.95 12.52
C ARG A 69 5.65 -7.77 13.27
N ASN A 70 4.83 -8.06 14.28
CA ASN A 70 4.21 -7.10 15.18
C ASN A 70 5.30 -6.14 15.69
N VAL A 71 5.41 -4.95 15.08
CA VAL A 71 6.35 -3.91 15.51
C VAL A 71 5.71 -3.13 16.65
N SER A 72 5.47 -3.82 17.77
CA SER A 72 5.25 -3.22 19.08
C SER A 72 6.56 -2.82 19.76
N SER A 73 7.65 -2.63 19.01
CA SER A 73 8.93 -2.22 19.59
C SER A 73 9.76 -1.45 18.56
N LEU A 74 9.42 -0.17 18.40
CA LEU A 74 10.38 0.87 18.09
C LEU A 74 10.14 1.97 19.13
N ASN A 75 10.78 1.76 20.27
CA ASN A 75 10.69 2.57 21.47
C ASN A 75 11.66 3.75 21.35
N LYS A 76 11.15 4.99 21.51
CA LYS A 76 11.64 6.01 22.44
C LYS A 76 10.82 7.28 22.33
#